data_AF-A0A388Q164-F1
#
_entry.id   AF-A0A388Q164-F1
#
_cell.length_a   1.000
_cell.length_b   1.000
_cell.length_c   1.000
_cell.angle_alpha   90.00
_cell.angle_beta   90.00
_cell.angle_gamma   90.00
#
_symmetry.space_group_name_H-M   'P 1'
#
loop_
_entity.id
_entity.type
_entity.pdbx_description
1 polymer ?
#
loop_
_entity_poly.entity_id
_entity_poly.type
_entity_poly.pdbx_seq_one_letter_code
_entity_poly.pdbx_strand_id
1 'polypeptide(L)'
;MTALSVGILIGFSIHLSGVFSSVIAGYLSDSLGRKKILVSFSLLSAGLSFLIGWTIELNIFFIIIISILYSFFAIGDSGVLTAALTESTPKFCVGRTIAYRSILGIGFGSATPAIFGFIIDITNNHEPIGENTNWILAFSFLGIAGLIATFCASKFKS
;
A
#
# COMPACT_ATOMS: atom_id res chain seq x y z
N MET A 1 -21.72 19.87 0.09
CA MET A 1 -20.50 19.56 -0.70
C MET A 1 -20.90 18.62 -1.82
N THR A 2 -20.32 18.76 -3.02
CA THR A 2 -20.58 17.81 -4.12
C THR A 2 -19.79 16.52 -3.91
N ALA A 3 -20.22 15.41 -4.52
CA ALA A 3 -19.50 14.14 -4.47
C ALA A 3 -18.04 14.27 -4.94
N LEU A 4 -17.81 15.12 -5.96
CA LEU A 4 -16.48 15.46 -6.45
C LEU A 4 -15.60 16.10 -5.36
N SER A 5 -16.11 17.11 -4.64
CA SER A 5 -15.34 17.77 -3.58
C SER A 5 -15.01 16.82 -2.43
N VAL A 6 -15.94 15.94 -2.07
CA VAL A 6 -15.71 14.91 -1.03
C VAL A 6 -14.62 13.93 -1.48
N GLY A 7 -14.70 13.44 -2.72
CA GLY A 7 -13.69 12.53 -3.28
C GLY A 7 -12.30 13.16 -3.32
N ILE A 8 -12.19 14.43 -3.71
CA ILE A 8 -10.91 15.17 -3.72
C ILE A 8 -10.34 15.27 -2.29
N LEU A 9 -11.16 15.60 -1.30
CA LEU A 9 -10.71 15.73 0.08
C LEU A 9 -10.23 14.38 0.65
N ILE A 10 -10.98 13.30 0.41
CA ILE A 10 -10.59 11.96 0.85
C ILE A 10 -9.28 11.55 0.18
N GLY A 11 -9.18 11.69 -1.15
CA GLY A 11 -7.97 11.38 -1.89
C GLY A 11 -6.77 12.19 -1.41
N PHE A 12 -6.96 13.50 -1.21
CA PHE A 12 -5.92 14.39 -0.67
C PHE A 12 -5.46 13.95 0.72
N SER A 13 -6.38 13.67 1.66
CA SER A 13 -6.04 13.21 3.01
C SER A 13 -5.27 11.90 3.01
N ILE A 14 -5.70 10.94 2.18
CA ILE A 14 -5.05 9.64 2.00
C ILE A 14 -3.62 9.83 1.48
N HIS A 15 -3.40 10.66 0.45
CA HIS A 15 -2.06 10.89 -0.09
C HIS A 15 -1.18 11.74 0.83
N LEU A 16 -1.76 12.72 1.53
CA LEU A 16 -1.05 13.56 2.49
C LEU A 16 -0.45 12.72 3.63
N SER A 17 -1.16 11.68 4.08
CA SER A 17 -0.64 10.74 5.07
C SER A 17 0.63 10.03 4.59
N GLY A 18 0.74 9.72 3.29
CA GLY A 18 1.92 9.10 2.68
C GLY A 18 3.15 10.02 2.68
N VAL A 19 2.95 11.34 2.58
CA VAL A 19 4.04 12.33 2.70
C VAL A 19 4.67 12.27 4.08
N PHE A 20 3.85 12.37 5.14
CA PHE A 20 4.32 12.25 6.52
C PHE A 20 4.93 10.87 6.79
N SER A 21 4.30 9.82 6.26
CA SER A 21 4.78 8.45 6.41
C SER A 21 6.18 8.26 5.85
N SER A 22 6.48 8.80 4.67
CA SER A 22 7.80 8.67 4.04
C SER A 22 8.91 9.28 4.90
N VAL A 23 8.65 10.42 5.54
CA VAL A 23 9.60 11.08 6.45
C VAL A 23 9.80 10.26 7.71
N ILE A 24 8.69 9.83 8.35
CA ILE A 24 8.72 9.06 9.59
C ILE A 24 9.39 7.70 9.37
N ALA A 25 9.02 6.97 8.33
CA ALA A 25 9.60 5.69 7.96
C ALA A 25 11.09 5.80 7.65
N GLY A 26 11.50 6.84 6.92
CA GLY A 26 12.91 7.15 6.65
C GLY A 26 13.71 7.30 7.95
N TYR A 27 13.29 8.24 8.81
CA TYR A 27 13.93 8.49 10.10
C TYR A 27 13.97 7.25 11.01
N LEU A 28 12.86 6.53 11.12
CA LEU A 28 12.79 5.30 11.90
C LEU A 28 13.68 4.20 11.32
N SER A 29 13.84 4.15 9.99
CA SER A 29 14.69 3.14 9.37
C SER A 29 16.18 3.41 9.59
N ASP A 30 16.59 4.67 9.71
CA ASP A 30 17.96 5.05 10.02
C ASP A 30 18.37 4.62 11.43
N SER A 31 17.41 4.63 12.37
CA SER A 31 17.66 4.28 13.78
C SER A 31 17.38 2.81 14.12
N LEU A 32 16.29 2.23 13.59
CA LEU A 32 15.84 0.88 13.91
C LEU A 32 16.33 -0.18 12.89
N GLY A 33 16.81 0.27 11.73
CA GLY A 33 17.28 -0.55 10.62
C GLY A 33 16.23 -0.78 9.53
N ARG A 34 16.69 -0.82 8.28
CA ARG A 34 15.87 -0.95 7.06
C ARG A 34 14.89 -2.13 7.14
N LYS A 35 15.41 -3.31 7.46
CA LYS A 35 14.65 -4.57 7.50
C LYS A 35 13.43 -4.48 8.40
N LYS A 36 13.59 -3.95 9.62
CA LYS A 36 12.50 -3.90 10.61
C LYS A 36 11.36 -3.03 10.11
N ILE A 37 11.68 -1.87 9.52
CA ILE A 37 10.67 -0.95 8.98
C ILE A 37 9.98 -1.54 7.76
N LEU A 38 10.72 -2.12 6.82
CA LEU A 38 10.12 -2.76 5.65
C LEU A 38 9.14 -3.90 6.05
N VAL A 39 9.52 -4.72 7.03
CA VAL A 39 8.65 -5.80 7.53
C VAL A 39 7.43 -5.25 8.27
N SER A 40 7.58 -4.29 9.18
CA SER A 40 6.46 -3.79 9.97
C SER A 40 5.46 -3.00 9.13
N PHE A 41 5.93 -2.14 8.22
CA PHE A 41 5.07 -1.34 7.35
C PHE A 41 4.29 -2.20 6.36
N SER A 42 4.95 -3.16 5.72
CA SER A 42 4.25 -4.10 4.82
C SER A 42 3.25 -4.98 5.56
N LEU A 43 3.57 -5.42 6.79
CA LEU A 43 2.66 -6.28 7.56
C LEU A 43 1.43 -5.49 8.07
N LEU A 44 1.64 -4.26 8.55
CA LEU A 44 0.55 -3.41 9.02
C LEU A 44 -0.35 -2.97 7.87
N SER A 45 0.22 -2.60 6.72
CA SER A 45 -0.57 -2.30 5.52
C SER A 45 -1.34 -3.52 5.02
N ALA A 46 -0.75 -4.72 5.04
CA ALA A 46 -1.45 -5.95 4.70
C ALA A 46 -2.67 -6.18 5.61
N GLY A 47 -2.47 -6.10 6.93
CA GLY A 47 -3.55 -6.26 7.92
C GLY A 47 -4.66 -5.24 7.75
N LEU A 48 -4.30 -3.97 7.54
CA LEU A 48 -5.28 -2.90 7.29
C LEU A 48 -6.02 -3.10 5.97
N SER A 49 -5.34 -3.60 4.94
CA SER A 49 -5.98 -3.91 3.66
C SER A 49 -7.08 -4.96 3.85
N PHE A 50 -6.77 -6.09 4.50
CA PHE A 50 -7.79 -7.09 4.83
C PHE A 50 -8.94 -6.49 5.62
N LEU A 51 -8.65 -5.64 6.61
CA LEU A 51 -9.64 -5.00 7.47
C LEU A 51 -10.62 -4.11 6.68
N ILE A 52 -10.14 -3.32 5.71
CA ILE A 52 -11.00 -2.41 4.91
C ILE A 52 -12.13 -3.18 4.20
N GLY A 53 -11.86 -4.41 3.76
CA GLY A 53 -12.88 -5.24 3.11
C GLY A 53 -14.13 -5.48 3.97
N TRP A 54 -14.00 -5.44 5.30
CA TRP A 54 -15.07 -5.69 6.26
C TRP A 54 -15.70 -4.41 6.83
N THR A 55 -15.20 -3.23 6.46
CA THR A 55 -15.61 -1.98 7.09
C THR A 55 -16.77 -1.29 6.38
N ILE A 56 -17.35 -1.90 5.35
CA ILE A 56 -18.37 -1.28 4.48
C ILE A 56 -19.65 -0.88 5.25
N GLU A 57 -20.01 -1.64 6.29
CA GLU A 57 -21.17 -1.35 7.14
C GLU A 57 -20.85 -0.32 8.24
N LEU A 58 -19.58 0.05 8.42
CA LEU A 58 -19.18 1.03 9.41
C LEU A 58 -19.52 2.45 8.94
N ASN A 59 -19.59 3.36 9.90
CA ASN A 59 -19.66 4.78 9.60
C ASN A 59 -18.45 5.21 8.74
N ILE A 60 -18.72 5.99 7.68
CA ILE A 60 -17.72 6.52 6.74
C ILE A 60 -16.50 7.13 7.41
N PHE A 61 -16.68 7.75 8.59
CA PHE A 61 -15.59 8.29 9.39
C PHE A 61 -14.52 7.25 9.74
N PHE A 62 -14.93 6.04 10.16
CA PHE A 62 -14.00 4.95 10.48
C PHE A 62 -13.31 4.40 9.23
N ILE A 63 -14.04 4.27 8.12
CA ILE A 63 -13.48 3.82 6.84
C ILE A 63 -12.36 4.78 6.39
N ILE A 64 -12.57 6.09 6.52
CA ILE A 64 -11.58 7.11 6.18
C ILE A 64 -10.34 6.98 7.08
N ILE A 65 -10.51 6.84 8.40
CA ILE A 65 -9.38 6.67 9.33
C ILE A 65 -8.55 5.44 8.97
N ILE A 66 -9.21 4.29 8.75
CA ILE A 66 -8.53 3.05 8.39
C ILE A 66 -7.81 3.20 7.04
N SER A 67 -8.43 3.87 6.07
CA SER A 67 -7.83 4.12 4.75
C SER A 67 -6.60 5.05 4.84
N ILE A 68 -6.64 6.05 5.71
CA ILE A 68 -5.50 6.93 6.00
C ILE A 68 -4.36 6.11 6.64
N LEU A 69 -4.65 5.25 7.62
CA LEU A 69 -3.64 4.39 8.23
C LEU A 69 -3.07 3.39 7.22
N TYR A 70 -3.93 2.79 6.39
CA TYR A 70 -3.50 1.89 5.33
C TYR A 70 -2.54 2.59 4.38
N SER A 71 -2.91 3.77 3.89
CA SER A 71 -2.08 4.60 3.01
C SER A 71 -0.76 5.00 3.65
N PHE A 72 -0.79 5.39 4.94
CA PHE A 72 0.41 5.68 5.71
C PHE A 72 1.38 4.49 5.67
N PHE A 73 0.95 3.29 6.06
CA PHE A 73 1.84 2.13 6.08
C PHE A 73 2.21 1.61 4.69
N ALA A 74 1.32 1.72 3.71
CA ALA A 74 1.54 1.22 2.35
C ALA A 74 2.48 2.10 1.50
N ILE A 75 2.56 3.41 1.80
CA ILE A 75 3.40 4.35 1.03
C ILE A 75 4.76 4.58 1.73
N GLY A 76 4.81 4.52 3.06
CA GLY A 76 5.97 4.93 3.84
C GLY A 76 7.25 4.14 3.57
N ASP A 77 7.14 2.88 3.15
CA ASP A 77 8.28 2.00 2.91
C ASP A 77 9.05 2.33 1.62
N SER A 78 8.48 3.14 0.71
CA SER A 78 9.07 3.46 -0.59
C SER A 78 10.48 4.07 -0.46
N GLY A 79 10.65 5.09 0.40
CA GLY A 79 11.97 5.70 0.63
C GLY A 79 12.96 4.73 1.28
N VAL A 80 12.49 3.95 2.24
CA VAL A 80 13.28 2.95 2.96
C VAL A 80 13.80 1.86 2.02
N LEU A 81 12.96 1.38 1.10
CA LEU A 81 13.33 0.39 0.11
C LEU A 81 14.39 0.93 -0.87
N THR A 82 14.27 2.20 -1.26
CA THR A 82 15.26 2.87 -2.12
C THR A 82 16.62 2.97 -1.42
N ALA A 83 16.64 3.38 -0.16
CA ALA A 83 17.87 3.44 0.65
C ALA A 83 18.49 2.04 0.80
N ALA A 84 17.69 1.06 1.21
CA ALA A 84 18.13 -0.32 1.39
C ALA A 84 18.74 -0.92 0.11
N LEU A 85 18.12 -0.70 -1.05
CA LEU A 85 18.65 -1.17 -2.34
C LEU A 85 19.93 -0.44 -2.73
N THR A 86 20.01 0.87 -2.47
CA THR A 86 21.21 1.67 -2.78
C THR A 86 22.39 1.23 -1.92
N GLU A 87 22.17 0.98 -0.63
CA GLU A 87 23.18 0.57 0.34
C GLU A 87 23.67 -0.87 0.09
N SER A 88 22.79 -1.77 -0.35
CA SER A 88 23.10 -3.20 -0.57
C SER A 88 23.56 -3.55 -1.99
N THR A 89 23.53 -2.60 -2.93
CA THR A 89 23.90 -2.85 -4.33
C THR A 89 25.33 -2.35 -4.63
N PRO A 90 26.15 -3.12 -5.38
CA PRO A 90 27.44 -2.64 -5.86
C PRO A 90 27.34 -1.32 -6.66
N LYS A 91 28.25 -0.37 -6.39
CA LYS A 91 28.22 1.00 -6.95
C LYS A 91 28.06 1.06 -8.48
N PHE A 92 28.63 0.10 -9.21
CA PHE A 92 28.60 0.08 -10.69
C PHE A 92 27.23 -0.32 -11.29
N CYS A 93 26.27 -0.76 -10.47
CA CYS A 93 24.94 -1.16 -10.94
C CYS A 93 23.75 -0.57 -10.16
N VAL A 94 23.98 0.32 -9.18
CA VAL A 94 22.92 0.98 -8.39
C VAL A 94 21.84 1.61 -9.26
N GLY A 95 22.22 2.37 -10.30
CA GLY A 95 21.27 2.99 -11.20
C GLY A 95 20.33 1.99 -11.89
N ARG A 96 20.84 0.82 -12.28
CA ARG A 96 20.02 -0.27 -12.86
C ARG A 96 19.09 -0.86 -11.81
N THR A 97 19.57 -1.12 -10.60
CA THR A 97 18.73 -1.66 -9.51
C THR A 97 17.57 -0.73 -9.17
N ILE A 98 17.83 0.57 -9.03
CA ILE A 98 16.77 1.55 -8.75
C ILE A 98 15.82 1.72 -9.94
N ALA A 99 16.31 1.61 -11.18
CA ALA A 99 15.45 1.59 -12.36
C ALA A 99 14.48 0.38 -12.35
N TYR A 100 14.97 -0.83 -12.08
CA TYR A 100 14.11 -2.01 -11.95
C TYR A 100 13.08 -1.87 -10.83
N ARG A 101 13.48 -1.33 -9.67
CA ARG A 101 12.55 -1.01 -8.58
C ARG A 101 11.42 -0.11 -9.05
N SER A 102 11.74 0.96 -9.80
CA SER A 102 10.75 1.91 -10.32
C SER A 102 9.83 1.26 -11.36
N ILE A 103 10.40 0.50 -12.31
CA ILE A 103 9.63 -0.21 -13.34
C ILE A 103 8.63 -1.18 -12.69
N LEU A 104 9.06 -1.97 -11.71
CA LEU A 104 8.19 -2.90 -10.99
C LEU A 104 7.14 -2.15 -10.15
N GLY A 105 7.54 -1.10 -9.44
CA GLY A 105 6.63 -0.31 -8.60
C GLY A 105 5.52 0.37 -9.41
N ILE A 106 5.89 1.09 -10.47
CA ILE A 106 4.92 1.74 -11.36
C ILE A 106 4.12 0.69 -12.13
N GLY A 107 4.78 -0.34 -12.67
CA GLY A 107 4.13 -1.39 -13.44
C GLY A 107 3.03 -2.12 -12.64
N PHE A 108 3.35 -2.62 -11.45
CA PHE A 108 2.34 -3.24 -10.58
C PHE A 108 1.31 -2.21 -10.07
N GLY A 109 1.73 -0.99 -9.77
CA GLY A 109 0.82 0.10 -9.38
C GLY A 109 -0.22 0.41 -10.45
N SER A 110 0.15 0.39 -11.74
CA SER A 110 -0.77 0.61 -12.87
C SER A 110 -1.68 -0.59 -13.14
N ALA A 111 -1.20 -1.82 -12.92
CA ALA A 111 -2.01 -3.04 -13.12
C ALA A 111 -3.01 -3.27 -11.98
N THR A 112 -2.71 -2.79 -10.77
CA THR A 112 -3.48 -3.05 -9.55
C THR A 112 -4.96 -2.64 -9.66
N PRO A 113 -5.33 -1.43 -10.14
CA PRO A 113 -6.74 -1.05 -10.27
C PRO A 113 -7.53 -1.95 -11.22
N ALA A 114 -6.92 -2.44 -12.29
CA ALA A 114 -7.57 -3.35 -13.24
C ALA A 114 -7.85 -4.71 -12.60
N ILE A 115 -6.88 -5.27 -11.87
CA ILE A 115 -7.07 -6.54 -11.15
C ILE A 115 -8.10 -6.37 -10.03
N PHE A 116 -8.03 -5.27 -9.28
CA PHE A 116 -8.99 -4.97 -8.22
C PHE A 116 -10.42 -4.88 -8.77
N GLY A 117 -10.62 -4.14 -9.87
CA GLY A 117 -11.91 -4.03 -10.56
C GLY A 117 -12.40 -5.38 -11.08
N PHE A 118 -11.55 -6.16 -11.72
CA PHE A 118 -11.89 -7.49 -12.21
C PHE A 118 -12.34 -8.45 -11.09
N ILE A 119 -11.69 -8.39 -9.92
CA ILE A 119 -12.12 -9.16 -8.75
C ILE A 119 -13.53 -8.71 -8.31
N ILE A 120 -13.79 -7.41 -8.24
CA ILE A 120 -15.13 -6.89 -7.92
C ILE A 120 -16.16 -7.39 -8.96
N ASP A 121 -15.88 -7.25 -10.25
CA ASP A 121 -16.80 -7.63 -11.33
C ASP A 121 -17.19 -9.11 -11.23
N ILE A 122 -16.22 -10.01 -11.07
CA ILE A 122 -16.50 -11.44 -10.94
C ILE A 122 -17.26 -11.75 -9.65
N THR A 123 -16.81 -11.20 -8.53
CA THR A 123 -17.36 -11.53 -7.21
C THR A 123 -18.73 -10.92 -6.96
N ASN A 124 -19.08 -9.89 -7.74
CA ASN A 124 -20.40 -9.28 -7.77
C ASN A 124 -21.25 -9.78 -8.94
N ASN A 125 -20.90 -10.90 -9.59
CA ASN A 125 -21.62 -11.46 -10.75
C ASN A 125 -21.87 -10.48 -11.91
N HIS A 126 -20.96 -9.53 -12.12
CA HIS A 126 -21.05 -8.44 -13.09
C HIS A 126 -22.24 -7.49 -12.85
N GLU A 127 -22.81 -7.49 -11.65
CA GLU A 127 -23.81 -6.51 -11.24
C GLU A 127 -23.15 -5.17 -10.87
N PRO A 128 -23.89 -4.05 -10.93
CA PRO A 128 -23.40 -2.76 -10.45
C PRO A 128 -23.07 -2.78 -8.96
N ILE A 129 -22.19 -1.86 -8.53
CA ILE A 129 -21.86 -1.66 -7.11
C ILE A 129 -23.14 -1.33 -6.33
N GLY A 130 -23.44 -2.13 -5.32
CA GLY A 130 -24.56 -1.97 -4.41
C GLY A 130 -24.25 -2.48 -3.00
N GLU A 131 -25.29 -2.72 -2.20
CA GLU A 131 -25.16 -3.15 -0.79
C GLU A 131 -24.43 -4.49 -0.65
N ASN A 132 -24.57 -5.39 -1.63
CA ASN A 132 -23.98 -6.73 -1.61
C ASN A 132 -22.58 -6.81 -2.27
N THR A 133 -21.96 -5.67 -2.58
CA THR A 133 -20.65 -5.65 -3.24
C THR A 133 -19.59 -6.34 -2.38
N ASN A 134 -18.87 -7.30 -2.95
CA ASN A 134 -17.85 -8.06 -2.22
C ASN A 134 -16.50 -7.31 -2.18
N TRP A 135 -16.38 -6.35 -1.27
CA TRP A 135 -15.13 -5.62 -1.02
C TRP A 135 -14.04 -6.49 -0.42
N ILE A 136 -14.42 -7.53 0.33
CA ILE A 136 -13.50 -8.41 1.06
C ILE A 136 -12.47 -9.03 0.11
N LEU A 137 -12.90 -9.58 -1.03
CA LEU A 137 -11.99 -10.27 -1.93
C LEU A 137 -11.03 -9.32 -2.66
N ALA A 138 -11.51 -8.14 -3.07
CA ALA A 138 -10.67 -7.15 -3.75
C ALA A 138 -9.61 -6.56 -2.81
N PHE A 139 -9.97 -6.25 -1.57
CA PHE A 139 -9.02 -5.82 -0.55
C PHE A 139 -8.12 -6.95 -0.05
N SER A 140 -8.59 -8.20 -0.05
CA SER A 140 -7.75 -9.35 0.29
C SER A 140 -6.62 -9.56 -0.72
N PHE A 141 -6.85 -9.27 -2.00
CA PHE A 141 -5.79 -9.30 -3.02
C PHE A 141 -4.64 -8.34 -2.67
N LEU A 142 -4.96 -7.11 -2.27
CA LEU A 142 -3.98 -6.12 -1.82
C LEU A 142 -3.29 -6.58 -0.52
N GLY A 143 -4.04 -7.15 0.43
CA GLY A 143 -3.51 -7.74 1.65
C GLY A 143 -2.50 -8.85 1.39
N ILE A 144 -2.79 -9.77 0.46
CA ILE A 144 -1.87 -10.84 0.04
C ILE A 144 -0.60 -10.26 -0.57
N ALA A 145 -0.71 -9.24 -1.42
CA ALA A 145 0.46 -8.55 -1.97
C ALA A 145 1.33 -7.93 -0.86
N GLY A 146 0.71 -7.34 0.16
CA GLY A 146 1.39 -6.84 1.36
C GLY A 146 2.11 -7.96 2.13
N LEU A 147 1.47 -9.13 2.33
CA LEU A 147 2.11 -10.29 2.97
C LEU A 147 3.30 -10.84 2.18
N ILE A 148 3.21 -10.86 0.84
CA ILE A 148 4.33 -11.22 -0.03
C ILE A 148 5.49 -10.23 0.18
N ALA A 149 5.19 -8.93 0.22
CA ALA A 149 6.19 -7.90 0.52
C ALA A 149 6.82 -8.10 1.90
N THR A 150 6.02 -8.40 2.93
CA THR A 150 6.51 -8.74 4.28
C THR A 150 7.44 -9.94 4.26
N PHE A 151 7.06 -11.01 3.56
CA PHE A 151 7.88 -12.21 3.43
C PHE A 151 9.22 -11.88 2.76
N CYS A 152 9.20 -11.18 1.63
CA CYS A 152 10.41 -10.75 0.92
C CYS A 152 11.30 -9.86 1.80
N ALA A 153 10.73 -8.87 2.49
CA ALA A 153 11.44 -7.99 3.41
C ALA A 153 12.05 -8.77 4.59
N SER A 154 11.38 -9.83 5.07
CA SER A 154 11.91 -10.68 6.15
C SER A 154 13.18 -11.44 5.74
N LYS A 155 13.37 -11.67 4.44
CA LYS A 155 14.57 -12.30 3.87
C LYS A 155 15.69 -11.30 3.57
N PHE A 156 15.41 -10.00 3.58
CA PHE A 156 16.43 -8.97 3.44
C PHE A 156 17.49 -9.12 4.53
N LYS A 157 18.76 -9.15 4.11
CA LYS A 157 19.93 -9.14 4.99
C LYS A 157 20.52 -7.75 4.89
N SER A 158 20.27 -6.96 5.93
CA SER A 158 20.96 -5.68 6.13
C SER A 158 22.38 -5.92 6.61
#